data_AF-A0A419K800-F1
#
_entry.id   AF-A0A419K800-F1
#
_cell.length_a   1.000
_cell.length_b   1.000
_cell.length_c   1.000
_cell.angle_alpha   90.00
_cell.angle_beta   90.00
_cell.angle_gamma   90.00
#
_symmetry.space_group_name_H-M   'P 1'
#
loop_
_entity.id
_entity.type
_entity.pdbx_description
1 polymer ?
#
loop_
_entity_poly.entity_id
_entity_poly.type
_entity_poly.pdbx_seq_one_letter_code
_entity_poly.pdbx_strand_id
1 'polypeptide(L)'
;GYLSTPKIEATNFHLLPGKKSPEELINQVKEGLIVYFLQGAHSSNPASGEFSVVATPAWKIENGKIAYATKGAMLAGNIFQVLKNISALANNERKIGQLVAPWVLVENVKVVGK
;
A
#
# COMPACT_ATOMS: atom_id res chain seq x y z
N GLY A 1 5.55 -10.70 -25.83
CA GLY A 1 5.57 -10.72 -27.31
C GLY A 1 6.27 -11.98 -27.78
N TYR A 2 6.32 -12.27 -29.08
CA TYR A 2 6.97 -13.49 -29.61
C TYR A 2 8.47 -13.64 -29.25
N LEU A 3 9.09 -12.61 -28.67
CA LEU A 3 10.49 -12.59 -28.21
C LEU A 3 10.70 -12.98 -26.73
N SER A 4 9.65 -13.35 -26.00
CA SER A 4 9.75 -13.68 -24.56
C SER A 4 9.28 -15.11 -24.28
N THR A 5 9.99 -15.82 -23.41
CA THR A 5 9.52 -17.11 -22.89
C THR A 5 8.27 -16.91 -22.02
N PRO A 6 7.32 -17.85 -22.03
CA PRO A 6 6.19 -17.81 -21.12
C PRO A 6 6.71 -17.87 -19.67
N LYS A 7 6.04 -17.13 -18.79
CA LYS A 7 6.35 -17.08 -17.36
C LYS A 7 5.07 -17.27 -16.55
N ILE A 8 5.23 -17.82 -15.34
CA ILE A 8 4.13 -17.96 -14.39
C ILE A 8 3.89 -16.57 -13.77
N GLU A 9 2.72 -16.01 -14.04
CA GLU A 9 2.28 -14.73 -13.47
C GLU A 9 0.79 -14.76 -13.18
N ALA A 10 0.33 -13.93 -12.24
CA ALA A 10 -1.09 -13.79 -11.96
C ALA A 10 -1.77 -12.92 -13.02
N THR A 11 -2.95 -13.32 -13.49
CA THR A 11 -3.77 -12.47 -14.38
C THR A 11 -4.47 -11.36 -13.61
N ASN A 12 -5.09 -11.71 -12.48
CA ASN A 12 -5.61 -10.77 -11.51
C ASN A 12 -5.28 -11.28 -10.10
N PHE A 13 -4.63 -10.46 -9.29
CA PHE A 13 -4.43 -10.70 -7.86
C PHE A 13 -5.49 -9.91 -7.08
N HIS A 14 -6.44 -10.61 -6.48
CA HIS A 14 -7.63 -10.02 -5.88
C HIS A 14 -7.59 -10.08 -4.35
N LEU A 15 -7.61 -8.92 -3.72
CA LEU A 15 -7.92 -8.78 -2.29
C LEU A 15 -9.41 -8.54 -2.16
N LEU A 16 -10.12 -9.44 -1.48
CA LEU A 16 -11.56 -9.32 -1.30
C LEU A 16 -11.90 -8.12 -0.39
N PRO A 17 -12.91 -7.32 -0.72
CA PRO A 17 -13.34 -6.20 0.12
C PRO A 17 -13.76 -6.63 1.52
N GLY A 18 -13.49 -5.76 2.49
CA GLY A 18 -14.03 -5.88 3.85
C GLY A 18 -15.42 -5.26 3.96
N LYS A 19 -15.82 -4.94 5.21
CA LYS A 19 -17.14 -4.38 5.51
C LYS A 19 -17.13 -2.87 5.76
N LYS A 20 -16.00 -2.33 6.23
CA LYS A 20 -15.88 -0.93 6.67
C LYS A 20 -15.66 0.02 5.49
N SER A 21 -16.16 1.24 5.56
CA SER A 21 -15.88 2.28 4.56
C SER A 21 -14.44 2.80 4.67
N PRO A 22 -13.86 3.37 3.60
CA PRO A 22 -12.55 4.02 3.65
C PRO A 22 -12.44 5.09 4.75
N GLU A 23 -13.51 5.86 4.96
CA GLU A 23 -13.60 6.89 6.00
C GLU A 23 -13.55 6.27 7.40
N GLU A 24 -14.23 5.14 7.62
CA GLU A 24 -14.16 4.41 8.88
C GLU A 24 -12.74 3.90 9.16
N LEU A 25 -12.00 3.47 8.13
CA LEU A 25 -10.59 3.08 8.26
C LEU A 25 -9.74 4.29 8.67
N ILE A 26 -9.89 5.43 7.99
CA ILE A 26 -9.14 6.66 8.29
C ILE A 26 -9.41 7.13 9.72
N ASN A 27 -10.67 7.10 10.17
CA ASN A 27 -11.07 7.51 11.52
C ASN A 27 -10.40 6.68 12.64
N GLN A 28 -10.02 5.43 12.36
CA GLN A 28 -9.32 4.57 13.33
C GLN A 28 -7.83 4.89 13.45
N VAL A 29 -7.26 5.65 12.51
CA VAL A 29 -5.82 5.95 12.47
C VAL A 29 -5.51 7.16 13.35
N LYS A 30 -4.86 6.92 14.49
CA LYS A 30 -4.40 8.01 15.38
C LYS A 30 -3.29 8.84 14.75
N GLU A 31 -2.29 8.19 14.16
CA GLU A 31 -1.21 8.84 13.43
C GLU A 31 -0.77 7.92 12.28
N GLY A 32 -0.73 8.44 11.05
CA GLY A 32 -0.38 7.61 9.89
C GLY A 32 -0.24 8.39 8.59
N LEU A 33 -0.16 7.66 7.48
CA LEU A 33 -0.08 8.21 6.13
C LEU A 33 -1.13 7.56 5.23
N ILE A 34 -1.83 8.37 4.43
CA ILE A 34 -2.57 7.89 3.26
C ILE A 34 -1.63 7.93 2.08
N VAL A 35 -1.45 6.80 1.41
CA VAL A 35 -0.54 6.63 0.28
C VAL A 35 -1.36 6.29 -0.96
N TYR A 36 -1.37 7.19 -1.94
CA TYR A 36 -2.09 6.95 -3.21
C TYR A 36 -1.21 6.34 -4.28
N PHE A 37 0.08 6.65 -4.25
CA PHE A 37 1.03 6.20 -5.25
C PHE A 37 2.42 5.99 -4.65
N LEU A 38 3.15 5.05 -5.23
CA LEU A 38 4.51 4.68 -4.85
C LEU A 38 5.43 4.87 -6.05
N GLN A 39 6.57 5.52 -5.83
CA GLN A 39 7.65 5.63 -6.80
C GLN A 39 8.84 4.77 -6.37
N GLY A 40 9.61 4.27 -7.33
CA GLY A 40 10.84 3.51 -7.06
C GLY A 40 10.65 2.03 -6.74
N ALA A 41 9.47 1.44 -7.00
CA ALA A 41 9.20 0.01 -6.78
C ALA A 41 10.18 -0.93 -7.53
N HIS A 42 10.86 -0.44 -8.57
CA HIS A 42 11.89 -1.17 -9.32
C HIS A 42 13.13 -1.55 -8.49
N SER A 43 13.34 -0.93 -7.33
CA SER A 43 14.45 -1.21 -6.41
C SER A 43 14.12 -2.28 -5.35
N SER A 44 13.07 -3.08 -5.56
CA SER A 44 12.68 -4.16 -4.65
C SER A 44 13.30 -5.51 -5.02
N ASN A 45 13.49 -6.37 -4.02
CA ASN A 45 13.95 -7.75 -4.20
C ASN A 45 12.77 -8.71 -3.95
N PRO A 46 12.16 -9.31 -5.00
CA PRO A 46 11.03 -10.21 -4.83
C PRO A 46 11.35 -11.51 -4.07
N ALA A 47 12.62 -11.95 -4.09
CA ALA A 47 13.02 -13.19 -3.44
C ALA A 47 13.11 -13.03 -1.91
N SER A 48 13.71 -11.94 -1.43
CA SER A 48 13.75 -11.63 0.01
C SER A 48 12.50 -10.90 0.49
N GLY A 49 11.79 -10.21 -0.40
CA GLY A 49 10.64 -9.35 -0.10
C GLY A 49 11.03 -7.94 0.35
N GLU A 50 12.31 -7.58 0.32
CA GLU A 50 12.77 -6.26 0.72
C GLU A 50 12.38 -5.19 -0.29
N PHE A 51 11.94 -4.04 0.20
CA PHE A 51 11.60 -2.88 -0.60
C PHE A 51 12.06 -1.58 0.05
N SER A 52 12.32 -0.58 -0.79
CA SER A 52 12.49 0.82 -0.41
C SER A 52 11.85 1.67 -1.50
N VAL A 53 10.77 2.37 -1.17
CA VAL A 53 9.92 3.10 -2.12
C VAL A 53 9.58 4.48 -1.57
N VAL A 54 9.23 5.41 -2.44
CA VAL A 54 8.80 6.76 -2.04
C VAL A 54 7.28 6.86 -2.20
N ALA A 55 6.57 7.08 -1.10
CA ALA A 55 5.15 7.39 -1.10
C ALA A 55 4.94 8.85 -1.52
N THR A 56 4.51 9.07 -2.76
CA THR A 56 4.19 10.39 -3.28
C THR A 56 3.15 10.31 -4.42
N PRO A 57 2.01 11.02 -4.33
CA PRO A 57 1.60 11.88 -3.21
C PRO A 57 1.15 11.07 -1.98
N ALA A 58 1.39 11.63 -0.79
CA ALA A 58 0.96 11.07 0.48
C ALA A 58 0.43 12.15 1.43
N TRP A 59 -0.55 11.83 2.26
CA TRP A 59 -1.17 12.74 3.23
C TRP A 59 -1.01 12.25 4.65
N LYS A 60 -0.76 13.16 5.58
CA LYS A 60 -0.70 12.86 7.01
C LYS A 60 -2.11 12.63 7.56
N ILE A 61 -2.29 11.58 8.35
CA ILE A 61 -3.47 11.39 9.20
C ILE A 61 -3.09 11.72 10.64
N GLU A 62 -3.91 12.53 11.30
CA GLU A 62 -3.82 12.84 12.73
C GLU A 62 -5.21 12.75 13.37
N ASN A 63 -5.33 11.96 14.44
CA ASN A 63 -6.56 11.74 15.21
C ASN A 63 -7.78 11.44 14.32
N GLY A 64 -7.61 10.52 13.37
CA GLY A 64 -8.68 10.08 12.47
C GLY A 64 -9.01 11.06 11.35
N LYS A 65 -8.22 12.12 11.13
CA LYS A 65 -8.49 13.13 10.10
C LYS A 65 -7.29 13.35 9.19
N ILE A 66 -7.56 13.61 7.91
CA ILE A 66 -6.53 14.02 6.95
C ILE A 66 -6.06 15.43 7.33
N ALA A 67 -4.81 15.56 7.73
CA ALA A 67 -4.24 16.81 8.23
C ALA A 67 -3.69 17.68 7.08
N TYR A 68 -2.63 17.21 6.41
CA TYR A 68 -1.97 17.95 5.33
C TYR A 68 -1.23 17.02 4.35
N ALA A 69 -0.96 17.52 3.15
CA ALA A 69 -0.15 16.82 2.16
C ALA A 69 1.32 16.81 2.57
N THR A 70 1.98 15.66 2.45
CA THR A 70 3.42 15.52 2.70
C THR A 70 4.21 15.73 1.41
N LYS A 71 5.47 16.14 1.51
CA LYS A 71 6.38 16.25 0.35
C LYS A 71 6.79 14.90 -0.25
N GLY A 72 6.28 13.81 0.32
CA GLY A 72 6.68 12.44 0.07
C GLY A 72 7.36 11.84 1.29
N ALA A 73 7.22 10.53 1.48
CA ALA A 73 7.84 9.81 2.58
C ALA A 73 8.47 8.51 2.05
N MET A 74 9.69 8.18 2.47
CA MET A 74 10.27 6.89 2.09
C MET A 74 9.70 5.79 2.99
N LEU A 75 9.24 4.71 2.38
CA LEU A 75 8.78 3.51 3.05
C LEU A 75 9.79 2.41 2.74
N ALA A 76 10.30 1.75 3.78
CA ALA A 76 11.25 0.66 3.61
C ALA A 76 10.91 -0.50 4.54
N GLY A 77 11.07 -1.73 4.07
CA GLY A 77 10.74 -2.91 4.88
C GLY A 77 10.65 -4.18 4.06
N ASN A 78 9.87 -5.12 4.57
CA ASN A 78 9.64 -6.42 3.94
C ASN A 78 8.15 -6.61 3.61
N ILE A 79 7.82 -6.91 2.35
CA ILE A 79 6.44 -7.02 1.89
C ILE A 79 5.68 -8.16 2.58
N PHE A 80 6.35 -9.27 2.92
CA PHE A 80 5.70 -10.38 3.62
C PHE A 80 5.29 -9.97 5.05
N GLN A 81 6.04 -9.08 5.69
CA GLN A 81 5.65 -8.52 6.99
C GLN A 81 4.53 -7.49 6.86
N VAL A 82 4.57 -6.65 5.83
CA VAL A 82 3.48 -5.71 5.50
C VAL A 82 2.15 -6.46 5.32
N LEU A 83 2.15 -7.55 4.54
CA LEU A 83 0.96 -8.37 4.32
C LEU A 83 0.43 -9.02 5.61
N LYS A 84 1.32 -9.44 6.52
CA LYS A 84 0.95 -9.99 7.84
C LYS A 84 0.37 -8.93 8.78
N ASN A 85 0.74 -7.67 8.61
CA ASN A 85 0.29 -6.56 9.43
C ASN A 85 -0.93 -5.83 8.85
N ILE A 86 -1.62 -6.41 7.86
CA ILE A 86 -2.90 -5.90 7.38
C ILE A 86 -3.91 -6.04 8.51
N SER A 87 -4.42 -4.92 9.02
CA SER A 87 -5.39 -4.92 10.13
C SER A 87 -6.83 -4.67 9.67
N ALA A 88 -7.04 -4.04 8.51
CA ALA A 88 -8.36 -3.87 7.93
C ALA A 88 -8.34 -3.73 6.40
N LEU A 89 -9.45 -4.12 5.79
CA LEU A 89 -9.76 -3.90 4.37
C LEU A 89 -11.06 -3.08 4.29
N ALA A 90 -11.09 -2.11 3.39
CA ALA A 90 -12.29 -1.34 3.11
C ALA A 90 -13.28 -2.10 2.21
N ASN A 91 -14.49 -1.57 2.09
CA ASN A 91 -15.59 -2.13 1.31
C ASN A 91 -15.65 -1.64 -0.15
N ASN A 92 -14.74 -0.76 -0.56
CA ASN A 92 -14.59 -0.31 -1.94
C ASN A 92 -13.49 -1.13 -2.61
N GLU A 93 -13.50 -1.30 -3.94
CA GLU A 93 -12.37 -1.92 -4.65
C GLU A 93 -11.98 -1.13 -5.89
N ARG A 94 -10.72 -1.26 -6.29
CA ARG A 94 -10.19 -0.66 -7.50
C ARG A 94 -9.26 -1.65 -8.19
N LYS A 95 -9.33 -1.65 -9.53
CA LYS A 95 -8.36 -2.34 -10.38
C LYS A 95 -7.20 -1.40 -10.76
N ILE A 96 -5.97 -1.86 -10.52
CA ILE A 96 -4.72 -1.19 -10.90
C ILE A 96 -3.82 -2.23 -11.57
N GLY A 97 -3.81 -2.23 -12.91
CA GLY A 97 -3.12 -3.28 -13.68
C GLY A 97 -3.70 -4.66 -13.37
N GLN A 98 -2.86 -5.57 -12.87
CA GLN A 98 -3.26 -6.91 -12.43
C GLN A 98 -3.74 -6.97 -10.97
N LEU A 99 -3.61 -5.90 -10.18
CA LEU A 99 -4.09 -5.86 -8.80
C LEU A 99 -5.55 -5.41 -8.76
N VAL A 100 -6.41 -6.16 -8.10
CA VAL A 100 -7.77 -5.74 -7.71
C VAL A 100 -7.81 -5.71 -6.20
N ALA A 101 -7.97 -4.54 -5.60
CA ALA A 101 -7.88 -4.41 -4.15
C ALA A 101 -8.72 -3.26 -3.59
N PRO A 102 -9.19 -3.38 -2.34
CA PRO A 102 -9.74 -2.27 -1.58
C PRO A 102 -8.66 -1.35 -1.02
N TRP A 103 -9.07 -0.30 -0.31
CA TRP A 103 -8.15 0.33 0.63
C TRP A 103 -7.71 -0.68 1.69
N VAL A 104 -6.40 -0.71 1.94
CA VAL A 104 -5.76 -1.62 2.90
C VAL A 104 -5.15 -0.78 4.01
N LEU A 105 -5.56 -1.04 5.26
CA LEU A 105 -4.91 -0.49 6.44
C LEU A 105 -3.82 -1.47 6.89
N VAL A 106 -2.59 -0.97 6.96
CA VAL A 106 -1.44 -1.75 7.41
C VAL A 106 -0.81 -1.07 8.62
N GLU A 107 -0.56 -1.86 9.66
CA GLU A 107 0.10 -1.40 10.88
C GLU A 107 1.61 -1.59 10.82
N ASN A 108 2.34 -0.79 11.59
CA ASN A 108 3.77 -0.95 11.82
C ASN A 108 4.64 -0.91 10.56
N VAL A 109 4.25 -0.12 9.56
CA VAL A 109 5.08 0.15 8.37
C VAL A 109 6.14 1.19 8.72
N LYS A 110 7.41 0.86 8.47
CA LYS A 110 8.54 1.77 8.76
C LYS A 110 8.61 2.90 7.73
N VAL A 111 8.56 4.14 8.24
CA VAL A 111 8.72 5.37 7.47
C VAL A 111 10.10 5.97 7.73
N VAL A 112 10.82 6.31 6.67
CA VAL A 112 12.17 6.90 6.69
C VAL A 112 12.08 8.31 6.10
N GLY A 113 12.35 9.34 6.89
CA GLY A 113 12.29 10.75 6.46
C GLY A 113 10.89 11.40 6.56
N LYS A 114 10.84 12.60 7.14
CA LYS A 114 9.70 13.52 7.20
C LYS A 114 10.06 14.81 6.46
#